data_AF-A0A2E1VWQ7-F1
#
_entry.id   AF-A0A2E1VWQ7-F1
#
_cell.length_a   1.000
_cell.length_b   1.000
_cell.length_c   1.000
_cell.angle_alpha   90.00
_cell.angle_beta   90.00
_cell.angle_gamma   90.00
#
_symmetry.space_group_name_H-M   'P 1'
#
loop_
_entity.id
_entity.type
_entity.pdbx_description
1 polymer ?
#
loop_
_entity_poly.entity_id
_entity_poly.type
_entity_poly.pdbx_seq_one_letter_code
_entity_poly.pdbx_strand_id
1 'polypeptide(L)'
;MRRISLSLLLAALAAPTAAAQSSYTLDVDASTSNFTFGGDSSVGVIRGRPPTFDMDGDMEVELSASGSGFSSGQFTGGTLVTVPTRIKAEIPNIFSWLPPLATIYIDDAAFQPTSPVFPIDAAGNFSTDIVMTPLAGTVTIIPLTGSTTVGNLVDYGATDPTPVAGTILPNGGGASLSMPVDLTFYSDDGQGNWVQLDLDGTLNASAASSNDMTLSTPGAVVAGSNADFDVINATPSSAMFLAYGLSLGSTPVPPLGITLDVNGAKQLGGTVVTDAQGSGGWTIPVPAIASGVTAYLQACQLGRTSNVLTVAIQ
;
A
#
# COMPACT_ATOMS: atom_id res chain seq x y z
N MET A 1 68.14 -11.31 -16.57
CA MET A 1 67.18 -10.20 -16.79
C MET A 1 65.93 -10.77 -17.46
N ARG A 2 64.94 -11.26 -16.69
CA ARG A 2 63.62 -10.64 -16.43
C ARG A 2 62.92 -10.10 -17.69
N ARG A 3 61.83 -10.79 -18.09
CA ARG A 3 60.47 -10.25 -18.23
C ARG A 3 59.52 -11.39 -18.63
N ILE A 4 58.79 -11.93 -17.65
CA ILE A 4 57.57 -12.71 -17.88
C ILE A 4 56.45 -11.68 -17.95
N SER A 5 55.78 -11.58 -19.11
CA SER A 5 54.63 -10.73 -19.33
C SER A 5 53.41 -11.38 -18.67
N LEU A 6 52.91 -10.75 -17.60
CA LEU A 6 51.70 -11.16 -16.91
C LEU A 6 50.50 -10.46 -17.57
N SER A 7 49.74 -11.18 -18.38
CA SER A 7 48.47 -10.71 -18.94
C SER A 7 47.39 -10.84 -17.87
N LEU A 8 47.03 -9.73 -17.22
CA LEU A 8 45.84 -9.65 -16.36
C LEU A 8 44.60 -9.54 -17.26
N LEU A 9 43.86 -10.64 -17.40
CA LEU A 9 42.53 -10.63 -17.98
C LEU A 9 41.54 -10.25 -16.86
N LEU A 10 41.07 -9.00 -16.89
CA LEU A 10 40.08 -8.50 -15.94
C LEU A 10 38.69 -8.98 -16.40
N ALA A 11 38.19 -10.04 -15.78
CA ALA A 11 36.79 -10.45 -15.92
C ALA A 11 35.92 -9.42 -15.18
N ALA A 12 35.36 -8.47 -15.91
CA ALA A 12 34.28 -7.63 -15.42
C ALA A 12 33.06 -8.54 -15.23
N LEU A 13 32.78 -8.92 -13.98
CA LEU A 13 31.47 -9.44 -13.61
C LEU A 13 30.44 -8.34 -13.90
N ALA A 14 29.64 -8.52 -14.95
CA ALA A 14 28.40 -7.80 -15.12
C ALA A 14 27.46 -8.26 -13.99
N ALA A 15 27.42 -7.52 -12.89
CA ALA A 15 26.32 -7.65 -11.94
C ALA A 15 25.03 -7.25 -12.68
N PRO A 16 23.94 -8.02 -12.57
CA PRO A 16 22.66 -7.58 -13.10
C PRO A 16 22.29 -6.28 -12.38
N THR A 17 22.01 -5.23 -13.16
CA THR A 17 21.37 -4.02 -12.66
C THR A 17 20.00 -4.43 -12.12
N ALA A 18 19.82 -4.37 -10.79
CA ALA A 18 18.52 -4.53 -10.17
C ALA A 18 17.54 -3.54 -10.82
N ALA A 19 16.40 -4.05 -11.30
CA ALA A 19 15.34 -3.18 -11.79
C ALA A 19 14.89 -2.26 -10.64
N ALA A 20 14.72 -0.96 -10.91
CA ALA A 20 14.22 -0.04 -9.90
C ALA A 20 12.80 -0.48 -9.46
N GLN A 21 12.64 -0.77 -8.17
CA GLN A 21 11.35 -1.01 -7.54
C GLN A 21 10.81 0.31 -6.99
N SER A 22 9.49 0.49 -7.08
CA SER A 22 8.77 1.65 -6.55
C SER A 22 7.80 1.19 -5.47
N SER A 23 7.72 1.94 -4.37
CA SER A 23 6.85 1.62 -3.26
C SER A 23 5.44 2.20 -3.49
N TYR A 24 4.43 1.35 -3.39
CA TYR A 24 3.01 1.68 -3.43
C TYR A 24 2.40 1.42 -2.06
N THR A 25 1.59 2.36 -1.56
CA THR A 25 0.69 2.12 -0.41
C THR A 25 -0.71 1.91 -0.95
N LEU A 26 -1.14 0.65 -1.00
CA LEU A 26 -2.47 0.24 -1.45
C LEU A 26 -3.48 0.44 -0.32
N ASP A 27 -4.52 1.22 -0.58
CA ASP A 27 -5.68 1.38 0.30
C ASP A 27 -6.64 0.20 0.09
N VAL A 28 -6.97 -0.52 1.16
CA VAL A 28 -7.85 -1.69 1.13
C VAL A 28 -9.29 -1.22 1.14
N ASP A 29 -10.08 -1.64 0.15
CA ASP A 29 -11.50 -1.34 0.12
C ASP A 29 -12.27 -2.33 1.00
N ALA A 30 -12.64 -1.90 2.21
CA ALA A 30 -13.43 -2.68 3.14
C ALA A 30 -14.74 -3.20 2.53
N SER A 31 -15.40 -2.43 1.65
CA SER A 31 -16.69 -2.81 1.09
C SER A 31 -16.61 -3.98 0.10
N THR A 32 -15.41 -4.27 -0.41
CA THR A 32 -15.15 -5.36 -1.33
C THR A 32 -14.17 -6.39 -0.75
N SER A 33 -13.67 -6.19 0.46
CA SER A 33 -12.72 -7.08 1.14
C SER A 33 -13.37 -7.87 2.28
N ASN A 34 -14.33 -8.72 1.91
CA ASN A 34 -15.09 -9.52 2.87
C ASN A 34 -14.40 -10.84 3.20
N PHE A 35 -14.39 -11.19 4.49
CA PHE A 35 -13.79 -12.40 5.04
C PHE A 35 -14.81 -13.21 5.82
N THR A 36 -14.73 -14.53 5.71
CA THR A 36 -15.33 -15.48 6.65
C THR A 36 -14.33 -15.88 7.71
N PHE A 37 -14.81 -16.20 8.92
CA PHE A 37 -13.96 -16.71 9.98
C PHE A 37 -14.60 -17.84 10.78
N GLY A 38 -13.78 -18.79 11.17
CA GLY A 38 -14.18 -19.98 11.91
C GLY A 38 -12.96 -20.82 12.26
N GLY A 39 -13.17 -22.11 12.44
CA GLY A 39 -12.10 -23.08 12.62
C GLY A 39 -12.49 -24.14 13.63
N ASP A 40 -11.50 -24.73 14.28
CA ASP A 40 -11.67 -25.85 15.18
C ASP A 40 -10.88 -25.66 16.48
N SER A 41 -11.30 -26.36 17.52
CA SER A 41 -10.58 -26.42 18.78
C SER A 41 -10.71 -27.78 19.42
N SER A 42 -9.92 -28.04 20.46
CA SER A 42 -10.01 -29.26 21.27
C SER A 42 -11.40 -29.48 21.89
N VAL A 43 -12.24 -28.44 21.99
CA VAL A 43 -13.59 -28.51 22.59
C VAL A 43 -14.74 -28.38 21.59
N GLY A 44 -14.43 -28.16 20.30
CA GLY A 44 -15.41 -28.11 19.22
C GLY A 44 -15.13 -27.06 18.15
N VAL A 45 -16.03 -26.99 17.17
CA VAL A 45 -15.95 -26.05 16.04
C VAL A 45 -16.12 -24.60 16.51
N ILE A 46 -15.33 -23.69 15.97
CA ILE A 46 -15.45 -22.24 16.15
C ILE A 46 -16.28 -21.68 14.99
N ARG A 47 -17.28 -20.85 15.31
CA ARG A 47 -18.16 -20.24 14.31
C ARG A 47 -18.22 -18.74 14.49
N GLY A 48 -17.82 -17.99 13.46
CA GLY A 48 -18.02 -16.55 13.40
C GLY A 48 -19.51 -16.17 13.50
N ARG A 49 -19.81 -15.12 14.26
CA ARG A 49 -21.15 -14.52 14.43
C ARG A 49 -21.08 -12.99 14.47
N PRO A 50 -21.46 -12.27 13.39
CA PRO A 50 -21.87 -12.80 12.07
C PRO A 50 -20.77 -13.64 11.40
N PRO A 51 -21.09 -14.50 10.42
CA PRO A 51 -20.09 -15.40 9.81
C PRO A 51 -19.03 -14.67 8.99
N THR A 52 -19.24 -13.37 8.73
CA THR A 52 -18.37 -12.54 7.93
C THR A 52 -18.03 -11.23 8.64
N PHE A 53 -16.88 -10.67 8.29
CA PHE A 53 -16.43 -9.33 8.63
C PHE A 53 -15.67 -8.76 7.42
N ASP A 54 -15.41 -7.46 7.43
CA ASP A 54 -14.64 -6.79 6.37
C ASP A 54 -13.22 -6.49 6.85
N MET A 55 -12.26 -6.42 5.94
CA MET A 55 -10.89 -6.01 6.23
C MET A 55 -10.59 -4.66 5.57
N ASP A 56 -9.97 -3.75 6.30
CA ASP A 56 -9.65 -2.38 5.89
C ASP A 56 -8.17 -2.09 6.19
N GLY A 57 -7.70 -0.90 5.82
CA GLY A 57 -6.37 -0.39 6.12
C GLY A 57 -5.50 -0.30 4.87
N ASP A 58 -4.20 -0.50 5.04
CA ASP A 58 -3.22 -0.27 3.99
C ASP A 58 -2.25 -1.45 3.82
N MET A 59 -1.72 -1.59 2.61
CA MET A 59 -0.65 -2.55 2.30
C MET A 59 0.47 -1.86 1.56
N GLU A 60 1.70 -2.02 2.04
CA GLU A 60 2.88 -1.54 1.34
C GLU A 60 3.40 -2.63 0.41
N VAL A 61 3.54 -2.28 -0.87
CA VAL A 61 4.07 -3.18 -1.90
C VAL A 61 5.14 -2.49 -2.73
N GLU A 62 6.27 -3.17 -2.92
CA GLU A 62 7.31 -2.75 -3.84
C GLU A 62 7.10 -3.42 -5.20
N LEU A 63 6.88 -2.64 -6.26
CA LEU A 63 6.68 -3.16 -7.61
C LEU A 63 7.77 -2.67 -8.56
N SER A 64 8.20 -3.52 -9.49
CA SER A 64 9.10 -3.10 -10.59
C SER A 64 8.48 -1.96 -11.41
N ALA A 65 9.30 -1.15 -12.11
CA ALA A 65 8.80 -0.06 -12.96
C ALA A 65 7.63 -0.45 -13.89
N SER A 66 6.58 0.39 -13.91
CA SER A 66 5.27 0.12 -14.54
C SER A 66 5.18 0.36 -16.05
N GLY A 67 6.28 0.73 -16.72
CA GLY A 67 6.28 1.24 -18.11
C GLY A 67 5.64 0.32 -19.17
N SER A 68 5.58 -0.99 -18.91
CA SER A 68 4.85 -1.97 -19.73
C SER A 68 4.01 -2.95 -18.89
N GLY A 69 3.69 -2.58 -17.64
CA GLY A 69 3.20 -3.48 -16.61
C GLY A 69 4.25 -3.81 -15.55
N PHE A 70 3.82 -4.45 -14.46
CA PHE A 70 4.70 -4.94 -13.40
C PHE A 70 5.28 -6.31 -13.78
N SER A 71 6.54 -6.55 -13.44
CA SER A 71 7.28 -7.80 -13.68
C SER A 71 7.72 -8.49 -12.38
N SER A 72 7.77 -7.75 -11.27
CA SER A 72 8.00 -8.31 -9.94
C SER A 72 7.32 -7.45 -8.86
N GLY A 73 6.99 -8.08 -7.74
CA GLY A 73 6.41 -7.44 -6.57
C GLY A 73 6.95 -8.00 -5.26
N GLN A 74 6.75 -7.27 -4.16
CA GLN A 74 7.01 -7.75 -2.80
C GLN A 74 6.09 -7.02 -1.83
N PHE A 75 5.38 -7.75 -0.96
CA PHE A 75 4.67 -7.15 0.17
C PHE A 75 5.69 -6.83 1.28
N THR A 76 5.83 -5.56 1.62
CA THR A 76 6.85 -5.08 2.57
C THR A 76 6.27 -4.65 3.91
N GLY A 77 4.95 -4.44 3.99
CA GLY A 77 4.32 -3.98 5.22
C GLY A 77 2.90 -3.47 5.01
N GLY A 78 2.58 -2.41 5.77
CA GLY A 78 1.24 -1.87 5.93
C GLY A 78 0.50 -2.43 7.14
N THR A 79 -0.74 -1.99 7.33
CA THR A 79 -1.61 -2.38 8.44
C THR A 79 -3.01 -2.76 7.95
N LEU A 80 -3.36 -4.03 8.10
CA LEU A 80 -4.69 -4.57 7.87
C LEU A 80 -5.48 -4.64 9.18
N VAL A 81 -6.70 -4.12 9.21
CA VAL A 81 -7.56 -4.11 10.40
C VAL A 81 -8.93 -4.72 10.14
N THR A 82 -9.54 -5.29 11.18
CA THR A 82 -10.90 -5.85 11.09
C THR A 82 -11.97 -4.75 11.20
N VAL A 83 -13.00 -4.82 10.36
CA VAL A 83 -14.19 -3.98 10.40
C VAL A 83 -15.44 -4.88 10.52
N PRO A 84 -16.22 -4.76 11.62
CA PRO A 84 -16.02 -3.89 12.77
C PRO A 84 -14.80 -4.29 13.60
N THR A 85 -14.30 -3.37 14.44
CA THR A 85 -13.12 -3.62 15.28
C THR A 85 -13.32 -4.72 16.32
N ARG A 86 -14.57 -5.05 16.67
CA ARG A 86 -14.90 -6.22 17.48
C ARG A 86 -15.59 -7.27 16.62
N ILE A 87 -14.93 -8.40 16.41
CA ILE A 87 -15.55 -9.60 15.83
C ILE A 87 -15.84 -10.63 16.93
N LYS A 88 -16.89 -11.43 16.73
CA LYS A 88 -17.37 -12.41 17.71
C LYS A 88 -17.46 -13.80 17.09
N ALA A 89 -16.96 -14.81 17.78
CA ALA A 89 -17.21 -16.21 17.45
C ALA A 89 -17.82 -16.96 18.65
N GLU A 90 -18.31 -18.16 18.41
CA GLU A 90 -18.79 -19.06 19.45
C GLU A 90 -18.43 -20.51 19.14
N ILE A 91 -18.30 -21.31 20.21
CA ILE A 91 -18.27 -22.76 20.13
C ILE A 91 -19.66 -23.26 20.53
N PRO A 92 -20.47 -23.77 19.59
CA PRO A 92 -21.85 -24.13 19.89
C PRO A 92 -21.91 -25.34 20.83
N ASN A 93 -22.98 -25.40 21.63
CA ASN A 93 -23.29 -26.60 22.38
C ASN A 93 -23.89 -27.66 21.45
N ILE A 94 -23.58 -28.93 21.69
CA ILE A 94 -24.18 -30.07 20.99
C ILE A 94 -25.71 -30.05 21.16
N PHE A 95 -26.18 -29.56 22.31
CA PHE A 95 -27.60 -29.32 22.57
C PHE A 95 -27.96 -27.87 22.24
N SER A 96 -28.72 -27.67 21.16
CA SER A 96 -29.06 -26.33 20.63
C SER A 96 -29.85 -25.41 21.57
N TRP A 97 -30.42 -25.94 22.66
CA TRP A 97 -31.15 -25.18 23.68
C TRP A 97 -30.27 -24.76 24.87
N LEU A 98 -29.04 -25.26 24.97
CA LEU A 98 -28.06 -24.79 25.95
C LEU A 98 -27.24 -23.62 25.38
N PRO A 99 -26.76 -22.71 26.23
CA PRO A 99 -25.84 -21.67 25.79
C PRO A 99 -24.55 -22.25 25.16
N PRO A 100 -23.84 -21.49 24.32
CA PRO A 100 -22.57 -21.91 23.72
C PRO A 100 -21.55 -22.37 24.77
N LEU A 101 -20.69 -23.32 24.38
CA LEU A 101 -19.58 -23.82 25.20
C LEU A 101 -18.54 -22.72 25.48
N ALA A 102 -18.35 -21.82 24.52
CA ALA A 102 -17.55 -20.62 24.69
C ALA A 102 -18.04 -19.51 23.77
N THR A 103 -17.88 -18.27 24.21
CA THR A 103 -17.97 -17.08 23.36
C THR A 103 -16.57 -16.47 23.25
N ILE A 104 -16.18 -16.11 22.03
CA ILE A 104 -14.87 -15.55 21.71
C ILE A 104 -15.10 -14.15 21.15
N TYR A 105 -14.35 -13.18 21.64
CA TYR A 105 -14.27 -11.83 21.06
C TYR A 105 -12.83 -11.57 20.65
N ILE A 106 -12.67 -10.99 19.46
CA ILE A 106 -11.40 -10.44 19.02
C ILE A 106 -11.63 -8.95 18.82
N ASP A 107 -10.87 -8.15 19.56
CA ASP A 107 -10.98 -6.69 19.62
C ASP A 107 -9.74 -6.04 19.01
N ASP A 108 -9.97 -5.03 18.17
CA ASP A 108 -8.95 -4.16 17.57
C ASP A 108 -7.79 -4.93 16.92
N ALA A 109 -8.13 -6.01 16.20
CA ALA A 109 -7.15 -6.83 15.51
C ALA A 109 -6.51 -6.08 14.34
N ALA A 110 -5.18 -6.07 14.32
CA ALA A 110 -4.38 -5.49 13.27
C ALA A 110 -3.26 -6.46 12.85
N PHE A 111 -2.98 -6.54 11.55
CA PHE A 111 -2.02 -7.47 10.97
C PHE A 111 -1.15 -6.79 9.93
N GLN A 112 0.09 -7.26 9.78
CA GLN A 112 1.00 -6.83 8.73
C GLN A 112 1.25 -7.97 7.74
N PRO A 113 0.92 -7.79 6.45
CA PRO A 113 1.29 -8.74 5.40
C PRO A 113 2.74 -8.51 4.95
N THR A 114 3.48 -9.59 4.79
CA THR A 114 4.82 -9.57 4.18
C THR A 114 5.01 -10.75 3.24
N SER A 115 5.91 -10.62 2.27
CA SER A 115 6.27 -11.73 1.38
C SER A 115 7.73 -11.66 0.92
N PRO A 116 8.28 -12.78 0.39
CA PRO A 116 9.41 -12.73 -0.51
C PRO A 116 9.10 -11.92 -1.78
N VAL A 117 10.13 -11.57 -2.55
CA VAL A 117 9.95 -11.02 -3.91
C VAL A 117 9.36 -12.11 -4.81
N PHE A 118 8.32 -11.75 -5.56
CA PHE A 118 7.61 -12.65 -6.48
C PHE A 118 7.57 -12.09 -7.91
N PRO A 119 7.55 -12.96 -8.93
CA PRO A 119 7.36 -12.55 -10.31
C PRO A 119 5.89 -12.19 -10.58
N ILE A 120 5.68 -11.25 -11.50
CA ILE A 120 4.36 -10.88 -12.03
C ILE A 120 4.38 -11.13 -13.53
N ASP A 121 3.38 -11.83 -14.05
CA ASP A 121 3.28 -12.10 -15.48
C ASP A 121 2.71 -10.88 -16.26
N ALA A 122 2.72 -10.96 -17.58
CA ALA A 122 2.24 -9.86 -18.44
C ALA A 122 0.73 -9.55 -18.27
N ALA A 123 -0.05 -10.46 -17.68
CA ALA A 123 -1.46 -10.25 -17.36
C ALA A 123 -1.66 -9.75 -15.91
N GLY A 124 -0.58 -9.50 -15.17
CA GLY A 124 -0.62 -9.04 -13.79
C GLY A 124 -0.78 -10.16 -12.76
N ASN A 125 -0.78 -11.43 -13.16
CA ASN A 125 -0.93 -12.53 -12.20
C ASN A 125 0.37 -12.73 -11.43
N PHE A 126 0.25 -13.05 -10.14
CA PHE A 126 1.37 -13.43 -9.29
C PHE A 126 1.03 -14.62 -8.40
N SER A 127 2.07 -15.26 -7.89
CA SER A 127 1.96 -16.22 -6.79
C SER A 127 3.12 -16.03 -5.83
N THR A 128 2.82 -16.01 -4.54
CA THR A 128 3.80 -15.81 -3.46
C THR A 128 3.29 -16.41 -2.16
N ASP A 129 4.18 -16.64 -1.21
CA ASP A 129 3.78 -16.94 0.16
C ASP A 129 3.64 -15.62 0.94
N ILE A 130 2.51 -15.44 1.61
CA ILE A 130 2.26 -14.32 2.52
C ILE A 130 2.40 -14.79 3.96
N VAL A 131 3.12 -14.01 4.76
CA VAL A 131 3.18 -14.17 6.22
C VAL A 131 2.45 -13.00 6.85
N MET A 132 1.49 -13.31 7.72
CA MET A 132 0.70 -12.33 8.45
C MET A 132 1.20 -12.23 9.88
N THR A 133 1.70 -11.05 10.25
CA THR A 133 2.18 -10.79 11.61
C THR A 133 1.15 -9.95 12.38
N PRO A 134 0.59 -10.43 13.50
CA PRO A 134 -0.27 -9.61 14.33
C PRO A 134 0.49 -8.41 14.91
N LEU A 135 -0.05 -7.21 14.72
CA LEU A 135 0.48 -5.95 15.26
C LEU A 135 -0.27 -5.52 16.52
N ALA A 136 -1.56 -5.82 16.59
CA ALA A 136 -2.43 -5.50 17.72
C ALA A 136 -3.62 -6.47 17.77
N GLY A 137 -4.27 -6.49 18.93
CA GLY A 137 -5.55 -7.16 19.12
C GLY A 137 -5.65 -7.85 20.48
N THR A 138 -6.87 -7.95 21.00
CA THR A 138 -7.15 -8.67 22.24
C THR A 138 -8.12 -9.82 21.97
N VAL A 139 -7.77 -11.01 22.42
CA VAL A 139 -8.64 -12.19 22.35
C VAL A 139 -9.24 -12.44 23.72
N THR A 140 -10.57 -12.38 23.83
CA THR A 140 -11.31 -12.70 25.05
C THR A 140 -12.11 -13.97 24.86
N ILE A 141 -11.88 -14.97 25.69
CA ILE A 141 -12.60 -16.25 25.68
C ILE A 141 -13.42 -16.35 26.97
N ILE A 142 -14.74 -16.44 26.81
CA ILE A 142 -15.70 -16.60 27.90
C ILE A 142 -16.27 -18.02 27.80
N PRO A 143 -15.77 -18.97 28.60
CA PRO A 143 -16.29 -20.33 28.60
C PRO A 143 -17.68 -20.39 29.27
N LEU A 144 -18.44 -21.44 28.98
CA LEU A 144 -19.73 -21.72 29.64
C LEU A 144 -19.57 -21.88 31.15
N THR A 145 -18.45 -22.48 31.57
CA THR A 145 -18.06 -22.67 32.96
C THR A 145 -16.59 -22.34 33.14
N GLY A 146 -16.22 -21.86 34.32
CA GLY A 146 -14.83 -21.45 34.62
C GLY A 146 -14.63 -19.94 34.53
N SER A 147 -13.40 -19.53 34.26
CA SER A 147 -13.00 -18.12 34.24
C SER A 147 -12.78 -17.62 32.81
N THR A 148 -13.06 -16.34 32.58
CA THR A 148 -12.71 -15.67 31.33
C THR A 148 -11.20 -15.57 31.18
N THR A 149 -10.70 -15.88 29.99
CA THR A 149 -9.30 -15.70 29.61
C THR A 149 -9.19 -14.51 28.66
N VAL A 150 -8.17 -13.69 28.85
CA VAL A 150 -7.84 -12.56 27.98
C VAL A 150 -6.38 -12.70 27.57
N GLY A 151 -6.12 -12.69 26.28
CA GLY A 151 -4.78 -12.77 25.69
C GLY A 151 -4.55 -11.67 24.66
N ASN A 152 -3.29 -11.37 24.38
CA ASN A 152 -2.90 -10.45 23.32
C ASN A 152 -2.67 -11.24 22.03
N LEU A 153 -3.22 -10.77 20.91
CA LEU A 153 -3.06 -11.43 19.61
C LEU A 153 -1.59 -11.47 19.15
N VAL A 154 -0.78 -10.47 19.56
CA VAL A 154 0.65 -10.39 19.24
C VAL A 154 1.45 -11.55 19.85
N ASP A 155 0.99 -12.10 20.97
CA ASP A 155 1.68 -13.21 21.66
C ASP A 155 1.59 -14.53 20.88
N TYR A 156 0.69 -14.63 19.89
CA TYR A 156 0.56 -15.80 19.03
C TYR A 156 1.56 -15.84 17.86
N GLY A 157 2.30 -14.75 17.63
CA GLY A 157 3.31 -14.67 16.57
C GLY A 157 2.71 -14.63 15.16
N ALA A 158 3.59 -14.66 14.16
CA ALA A 158 3.19 -14.65 12.76
C ALA A 158 2.60 -15.99 12.32
N THR A 159 1.74 -15.97 11.30
CA THR A 159 1.26 -17.20 10.65
C THR A 159 2.41 -17.97 10.01
N ASP A 160 2.18 -19.26 9.74
CA ASP A 160 3.00 -19.96 8.75
C ASP A 160 2.84 -19.28 7.37
N PRO A 161 3.85 -19.38 6.47
CA PRO A 161 3.72 -18.86 5.12
C PRO A 161 2.56 -19.51 4.36
N THR A 162 1.60 -18.70 3.94
CA THR A 162 0.42 -19.13 3.18
C THR A 162 0.61 -18.84 1.69
N PRO A 163 0.51 -19.85 0.80
CA PRO A 163 0.51 -19.61 -0.64
C PRO A 163 -0.71 -18.81 -1.09
N VAL A 164 -0.48 -17.69 -1.76
CA VAL A 164 -1.50 -16.82 -2.33
C VAL A 164 -1.24 -16.65 -3.83
N ALA A 165 -2.32 -16.61 -4.62
CA ALA A 165 -2.28 -16.31 -6.04
C ALA A 165 -3.31 -15.23 -6.36
N GLY A 166 -2.85 -14.10 -6.86
CA GLY A 166 -3.68 -12.92 -7.09
C GLY A 166 -3.31 -12.19 -8.37
N THR A 167 -3.87 -11.00 -8.52
CA THR A 167 -3.60 -10.10 -9.65
C THR A 167 -3.19 -8.72 -9.14
N ILE A 168 -2.18 -8.13 -9.77
CA ILE A 168 -1.81 -6.74 -9.58
C ILE A 168 -1.64 -6.05 -10.94
N LEU A 169 -2.46 -5.03 -11.17
CA LEU A 169 -2.59 -4.37 -12.46
C LEU A 169 -2.26 -2.88 -12.34
N PRO A 170 -1.58 -2.28 -13.33
CA PRO A 170 -1.45 -0.83 -13.39
C PRO A 170 -2.81 -0.17 -13.63
N ASN A 171 -3.14 0.89 -12.87
CA ASN A 171 -4.41 1.62 -13.00
C ASN A 171 -4.17 3.13 -13.11
N GLY A 172 -4.11 3.67 -14.33
CA GLY A 172 -3.97 5.13 -14.54
C GLY A 172 -2.70 5.74 -13.92
N GLY A 173 -1.64 4.94 -13.73
CA GLY A 173 -0.43 5.32 -12.99
C GLY A 173 -0.32 4.61 -11.63
N GLY A 174 -1.44 4.22 -11.04
CA GLY A 174 -1.62 3.43 -9.82
C GLY A 174 -1.36 1.94 -9.93
N ALA A 175 -1.68 1.23 -8.87
CA ALA A 175 -1.75 -0.22 -8.81
C ALA A 175 -3.11 -0.64 -8.23
N SER A 176 -3.72 -1.67 -8.81
CA SER A 176 -4.91 -2.33 -8.28
C SER A 176 -4.56 -3.77 -7.97
N LEU A 177 -4.85 -4.20 -6.75
CA LEU A 177 -4.62 -5.55 -6.25
C LEU A 177 -5.96 -6.25 -6.04
N SER A 178 -6.02 -7.52 -6.42
CA SER A 178 -7.05 -8.45 -5.97
C SER A 178 -6.37 -9.77 -5.63
N MET A 179 -6.46 -10.19 -4.37
CA MET A 179 -5.87 -11.45 -3.92
C MET A 179 -6.79 -12.21 -2.95
N PRO A 180 -7.15 -13.47 -3.24
CA PRO A 180 -7.77 -14.34 -2.26
C PRO A 180 -6.74 -14.69 -1.18
N VAL A 181 -7.19 -14.69 0.07
CA VAL A 181 -6.36 -14.94 1.24
C VAL A 181 -7.06 -16.00 2.09
N ASP A 182 -6.32 -17.05 2.46
CA ASP A 182 -6.77 -18.19 3.27
C ASP A 182 -5.73 -18.37 4.39
N LEU A 183 -5.99 -17.76 5.56
CA LEU A 183 -5.05 -17.76 6.68
C LEU A 183 -5.50 -18.74 7.74
N THR A 184 -4.60 -19.60 8.15
CA THR A 184 -4.79 -20.45 9.32
C THR A 184 -3.84 -20.02 10.44
N PHE A 185 -4.40 -19.68 11.59
CA PHE A 185 -3.65 -19.50 12.83
C PHE A 185 -3.80 -20.77 13.67
N TYR A 186 -2.68 -21.31 14.14
CA TYR A 186 -2.67 -22.51 14.97
C TYR A 186 -1.96 -22.27 16.30
N SER A 187 -2.54 -22.77 17.38
CA SER A 187 -1.92 -22.77 18.70
C SER A 187 -2.23 -24.07 19.44
N ASP A 188 -1.22 -24.68 20.05
CA ASP A 188 -1.30 -25.89 20.88
C ASP A 188 -0.47 -25.68 22.14
N ASP A 189 -1.06 -25.93 23.30
CA ASP A 189 -0.38 -25.82 24.60
C ASP A 189 0.42 -27.08 24.99
N GLY A 190 0.37 -28.13 24.16
CA GLY A 190 1.02 -29.42 24.39
C GLY A 190 0.38 -30.24 25.52
N GLN A 191 -0.72 -29.75 26.09
CA GLN A 191 -1.51 -30.39 27.16
C GLN A 191 -2.88 -30.85 26.66
N GLY A 192 -3.10 -30.79 25.34
CA GLY A 192 -4.32 -31.23 24.68
C GLY A 192 -5.34 -30.10 24.46
N ASN A 193 -5.00 -28.85 24.78
CA ASN A 193 -5.77 -27.70 24.33
C ASN A 193 -5.13 -27.09 23.09
N TRP A 194 -5.89 -27.09 22.01
CA TRP A 194 -5.46 -26.51 20.76
C TRP A 194 -6.61 -25.71 20.14
N VAL A 195 -6.23 -24.75 19.31
CA VAL A 195 -7.13 -23.94 18.51
C VAL A 195 -6.54 -23.74 17.13
N GLN A 196 -7.41 -23.86 16.13
CA GLN A 196 -7.18 -23.48 14.76
C GLN A 196 -8.22 -22.41 14.40
N LEU A 197 -7.77 -21.26 13.93
CA LEU A 197 -8.63 -20.18 13.44
C LEU A 197 -8.34 -19.98 11.96
N ASP A 198 -9.37 -20.10 11.14
CA ASP A 198 -9.31 -19.90 9.69
C ASP A 198 -9.95 -18.55 9.33
N LEU A 199 -9.28 -17.78 8.48
CA LEU A 199 -9.73 -16.51 7.90
C LEU A 199 -9.65 -16.60 6.38
N ASP A 200 -10.80 -16.70 5.74
CA ASP A 200 -10.89 -16.85 4.28
C ASP A 200 -11.57 -15.63 3.68
N GLY A 201 -10.94 -15.01 2.68
CA GLY A 201 -11.51 -13.83 2.04
C GLY A 201 -10.79 -13.43 0.76
N THR A 202 -11.09 -12.25 0.27
CA THR A 202 -10.36 -11.62 -0.83
C THR A 202 -10.04 -10.21 -0.42
N LEU A 203 -8.77 -9.81 -0.53
CA LEU A 203 -8.35 -8.42 -0.40
C LEU A 203 -8.41 -7.75 -1.75
N ASN A 204 -9.16 -6.66 -1.81
CA ASN A 204 -9.16 -5.75 -2.94
C ASN A 204 -8.60 -4.42 -2.46
N ALA A 205 -7.54 -3.96 -3.11
CA ALA A 205 -6.85 -2.75 -2.70
C ALA A 205 -6.41 -1.95 -3.92
N SER A 206 -6.26 -0.64 -3.76
CA SER A 206 -5.77 0.20 -4.84
C SER A 206 -4.91 1.33 -4.31
N ALA A 207 -3.89 1.69 -5.07
CA ALA A 207 -3.12 2.90 -4.85
C ALA A 207 -3.26 3.78 -6.09
N ALA A 208 -3.41 5.09 -5.88
CA ALA A 208 -2.88 6.04 -6.85
C ALA A 208 -1.35 5.83 -6.96
N SER A 209 -0.73 6.15 -8.10
CA SER A 209 0.66 5.79 -8.45
C SER A 209 1.70 5.75 -7.31
N SER A 210 2.55 4.71 -7.26
CA SER A 210 3.73 4.69 -6.39
C SER A 210 4.58 5.91 -6.61
N ASN A 211 5.12 6.44 -5.52
CA ASN A 211 5.89 7.66 -5.49
C ASN A 211 5.07 8.81 -6.06
N ASP A 212 4.23 9.41 -5.21
CA ASP A 212 3.56 10.66 -5.53
C ASP A 212 4.58 11.59 -6.19
N MET A 213 4.29 11.95 -7.43
CA MET A 213 5.08 12.94 -8.16
C MET A 213 5.28 14.11 -7.21
N THR A 214 6.52 14.46 -6.90
CA THR A 214 6.77 15.45 -5.84
C THR A 214 7.24 16.73 -6.48
N LEU A 215 6.46 17.79 -6.29
CA LEU A 215 6.80 19.16 -6.65
C LEU A 215 7.40 19.87 -5.45
N SER A 216 8.57 20.46 -5.65
CA SER A 216 9.31 21.23 -4.65
C SER A 216 9.90 22.50 -5.24
N THR A 217 10.37 23.40 -4.38
CA THR A 217 11.15 24.58 -4.80
C THR A 217 12.38 24.68 -3.88
N PRO A 218 13.61 24.80 -4.44
CA PRO A 218 14.83 24.75 -3.66
C PRO A 218 15.11 26.03 -2.86
N GLY A 219 14.30 27.08 -3.02
CA GLY A 219 14.51 28.37 -2.36
C GLY A 219 13.24 29.18 -2.18
N ALA A 220 13.40 30.36 -1.56
CA ALA A 220 12.30 31.31 -1.41
C ALA A 220 11.91 31.89 -2.77
N VAL A 221 10.60 32.02 -3.00
CA VAL A 221 10.06 32.63 -4.22
C VAL A 221 9.94 34.14 -3.98
N VAL A 222 10.82 34.89 -4.63
CA VAL A 222 10.95 36.35 -4.45
C VAL A 222 10.37 37.09 -5.66
N ALA A 223 9.53 38.09 -5.40
CA ALA A 223 8.94 38.92 -6.44
C ALA A 223 10.03 39.67 -7.24
N GLY A 224 9.89 39.71 -8.56
CA GLY A 224 10.87 40.33 -9.47
C GLY A 224 12.09 39.46 -9.79
N SER A 225 12.15 38.23 -9.27
CA SER A 225 13.23 37.26 -9.53
C SER A 225 12.69 36.00 -10.24
N ASN A 226 13.60 35.15 -10.72
CA ASN A 226 13.24 33.81 -11.18
C ASN A 226 13.10 32.86 -9.99
N ALA A 227 12.12 31.96 -10.06
CA ALA A 227 11.92 30.89 -9.12
C ALA A 227 12.02 29.53 -9.82
N ASP A 228 12.72 28.59 -9.19
CA ASP A 228 12.88 27.23 -9.69
C ASP A 228 11.88 26.28 -9.02
N PHE A 229 11.32 25.38 -9.80
CA PHE A 229 10.36 24.37 -9.38
C PHE A 229 10.81 23.01 -9.91
N ASP A 230 11.12 22.10 -9.00
CA ASP A 230 11.66 20.79 -9.30
C ASP A 230 10.61 19.72 -9.06
N VAL A 231 10.54 18.77 -9.99
CA VAL A 231 9.69 17.59 -9.91
C VAL A 231 10.56 16.34 -9.94
N ILE A 232 10.26 15.43 -9.04
CA ILE A 232 10.81 14.06 -9.01
C ILE A 232 9.68 13.03 -9.02
N ASN A 233 10.03 11.79 -9.37
CA ASN A 233 9.11 10.65 -9.39
C ASN A 233 7.91 10.78 -10.36
N ALA A 234 8.01 11.69 -11.33
CA ALA A 234 7.07 11.77 -12.44
C ALA A 234 7.29 10.59 -13.39
N THR A 235 6.33 10.35 -14.30
CA THR A 235 6.45 9.34 -15.35
C THR A 235 7.63 9.72 -16.26
N PRO A 236 8.64 8.85 -16.45
CA PRO A 236 9.81 9.15 -17.28
C PRO A 236 9.46 9.45 -18.74
N SER A 237 10.26 10.30 -19.39
CA SER A 237 10.15 10.62 -20.83
C SER A 237 8.74 11.04 -21.27
N SER A 238 7.99 11.69 -20.38
CA SER A 238 6.57 12.01 -20.58
C SER A 238 6.32 13.50 -20.41
N ALA A 239 5.33 14.02 -21.14
CA ALA A 239 4.93 15.42 -21.04
C ALA A 239 4.37 15.73 -19.64
N MET A 240 4.83 16.83 -19.07
CA MET A 240 4.50 17.32 -17.75
C MET A 240 4.13 18.80 -17.80
N PHE A 241 3.17 19.19 -16.99
CA PHE A 241 2.62 20.54 -16.91
C PHE A 241 2.67 21.02 -15.46
N LEU A 242 2.79 22.33 -15.28
CA LEU A 242 2.68 22.97 -13.98
C LEU A 242 1.40 23.81 -13.97
N ALA A 243 0.59 23.63 -12.93
CA ALA A 243 -0.61 24.40 -12.71
C ALA A 243 -0.47 25.28 -11.46
N TYR A 244 -1.16 26.42 -11.44
CA TYR A 244 -1.24 27.30 -10.29
C TYR A 244 -2.63 27.89 -10.07
N GLY A 245 -2.88 28.36 -8.85
CA GLY A 245 -4.08 29.10 -8.46
C GLY A 245 -3.88 29.87 -7.15
N LEU A 246 -4.88 30.66 -6.76
CA LEU A 246 -4.82 31.53 -5.57
C LEU A 246 -5.61 30.99 -4.38
N SER A 247 -6.28 29.84 -4.56
CA SER A 247 -6.93 29.11 -3.47
C SER A 247 -6.90 27.61 -3.77
N LEU A 248 -6.94 26.80 -2.71
CA LEU A 248 -7.24 25.38 -2.81
C LEU A 248 -8.66 25.18 -3.37
N GLY A 249 -8.89 24.06 -4.04
CA GLY A 249 -10.20 23.69 -4.58
C GLY A 249 -10.12 22.49 -5.49
N SER A 250 -11.00 22.38 -6.47
CA SER A 250 -11.02 21.25 -7.40
C SER A 250 -11.16 21.77 -8.82
N THR A 251 -10.20 21.42 -9.69
CA THR A 251 -10.25 21.75 -11.13
C THR A 251 -10.05 20.49 -11.96
N PRO A 252 -11.09 19.97 -12.64
CA PRO A 252 -10.94 18.82 -13.52
C PRO A 252 -10.15 19.20 -14.78
N VAL A 253 -9.25 18.34 -15.21
CA VAL A 253 -8.49 18.46 -16.48
C VAL A 253 -8.74 17.21 -17.33
N PRO A 254 -9.90 17.14 -18.02
CA PRO A 254 -10.31 15.94 -18.75
C PRO A 254 -9.29 15.40 -19.77
N PRO A 255 -8.56 16.22 -20.54
CA PRO A 255 -7.56 15.71 -21.48
C PRO A 255 -6.41 14.93 -20.84
N LEU A 256 -6.14 15.18 -19.55
CA LEU A 256 -5.13 14.48 -18.78
C LEU A 256 -5.74 13.39 -17.88
N GLY A 257 -7.07 13.26 -17.82
CA GLY A 257 -7.73 12.27 -16.96
C GLY A 257 -7.50 12.48 -15.46
N ILE A 258 -7.30 13.72 -15.03
CA ILE A 258 -6.97 14.08 -13.63
C ILE A 258 -7.92 15.16 -13.10
N THR A 259 -7.91 15.33 -11.78
CA THR A 259 -8.47 16.50 -11.09
C THR A 259 -7.37 17.13 -10.23
N LEU A 260 -7.18 18.44 -10.35
CA LEU A 260 -6.22 19.20 -9.54
C LEU A 260 -6.88 19.71 -8.26
N ASP A 261 -6.10 19.81 -7.18
CA ASP A 261 -6.53 20.29 -5.85
C ASP A 261 -6.41 21.83 -5.70
N VAL A 262 -6.35 22.51 -6.85
CA VAL A 262 -6.21 23.94 -6.98
C VAL A 262 -7.47 24.50 -7.64
N ASN A 263 -8.08 25.53 -7.06
CA ASN A 263 -9.30 26.13 -7.59
C ASN A 263 -9.00 27.01 -8.82
N GLY A 264 -9.78 26.82 -9.90
CA GLY A 264 -9.63 27.61 -11.12
C GLY A 264 -8.21 27.52 -11.70
N ALA A 265 -7.61 26.33 -11.62
CA ALA A 265 -6.20 26.12 -11.93
C ALA A 265 -5.86 26.59 -13.36
N LYS A 266 -4.75 27.31 -13.49
CA LYS A 266 -4.21 27.78 -14.78
C LYS A 266 -2.83 27.20 -14.99
N GLN A 267 -2.46 26.97 -16.25
CA GLN A 267 -1.11 26.53 -16.57
C GLN A 267 -0.10 27.64 -16.27
N LEU A 268 1.01 27.26 -15.63
CA LEU A 268 2.19 28.08 -15.39
C LEU A 268 3.35 27.53 -16.22
N GLY A 269 4.04 28.40 -16.95
CA GLY A 269 5.17 27.97 -17.78
C GLY A 269 4.80 27.09 -18.97
N GLY A 270 5.82 26.63 -19.69
CA GLY A 270 5.68 25.72 -20.83
C GLY A 270 5.59 24.26 -20.40
N THR A 271 5.17 23.39 -21.31
CA THR A 271 5.25 21.94 -21.11
C THR A 271 6.71 21.50 -21.06
N VAL A 272 7.05 20.65 -20.08
CA VAL A 272 8.37 20.03 -19.94
C VAL A 272 8.23 18.54 -20.19
N VAL A 273 9.26 17.92 -20.75
CA VAL A 273 9.36 16.46 -20.84
C VAL A 273 10.32 16.01 -19.76
N THR A 274 9.88 15.09 -18.91
CA THR A 274 10.70 14.50 -17.85
C THR A 274 11.85 13.68 -18.44
N ASP A 275 12.96 13.58 -17.72
CA ASP A 275 14.09 12.75 -18.12
C ASP A 275 13.79 11.25 -17.96
N ALA A 276 14.80 10.41 -18.21
CA ALA A 276 14.69 8.96 -18.08
C ALA A 276 14.49 8.50 -16.62
N GLN A 277 14.74 9.38 -15.66
CA GLN A 277 14.60 9.15 -14.22
C GLN A 277 13.29 9.73 -13.66
N GLY A 278 12.44 10.33 -14.50
CA GLY A 278 11.19 10.94 -14.04
C GLY A 278 11.39 12.29 -13.33
N SER A 279 12.52 12.97 -13.60
CA SER A 279 12.81 14.29 -13.07
C SER A 279 12.59 15.37 -14.13
N GLY A 280 12.27 16.58 -13.69
CA GLY A 280 12.10 17.74 -14.55
C GLY A 280 11.82 18.98 -13.72
N GLY A 281 11.73 20.15 -14.36
CA GLY A 281 11.45 21.37 -13.62
C GLY A 281 11.25 22.58 -14.50
N TRP A 282 10.89 23.69 -13.86
CA TRP A 282 10.66 24.98 -14.48
C TRP A 282 11.40 26.08 -13.76
N THR A 283 11.96 27.01 -14.54
CA THR A 283 12.41 28.31 -14.05
C THR A 283 11.38 29.35 -14.49
N ILE A 284 10.64 29.93 -13.54
CA ILE A 284 9.53 30.86 -13.81
C ILE A 284 9.89 32.27 -13.34
N PRO A 285 9.76 33.30 -14.20
CA PRO A 285 9.91 34.68 -13.78
C PRO A 285 8.71 35.12 -12.94
N VAL A 286 8.95 35.57 -11.71
CA VAL A 286 7.91 36.02 -10.77
C VAL A 286 7.70 37.54 -10.94
N PRO A 287 6.49 38.02 -11.29
CA PRO A 287 6.23 39.45 -11.43
C PRO A 287 6.46 40.21 -10.12
N ALA A 288 7.05 41.41 -10.20
CA ALA A 288 7.28 42.26 -9.02
C ALA A 288 5.98 42.62 -8.26
N ILE A 289 4.86 42.69 -8.98
CA ILE A 289 3.53 42.98 -8.42
C ILE A 289 2.95 41.82 -7.58
N ALA A 290 3.58 40.64 -7.60
CA ALA A 290 3.08 39.46 -6.90
C ALA A 290 3.57 39.34 -5.44
N SER A 291 4.36 40.30 -4.95
CA SER A 291 4.80 40.32 -3.55
C SER A 291 3.60 40.33 -2.59
N GLY A 292 3.65 39.47 -1.58
CA GLY A 292 2.57 39.29 -0.60
C GLY A 292 1.43 38.36 -1.04
N VAL A 293 1.49 37.79 -2.25
CA VAL A 293 0.50 36.81 -2.73
C VAL A 293 0.89 35.39 -2.32
N THR A 294 -0.09 34.61 -1.85
CA THR A 294 0.05 33.16 -1.68
C THR A 294 -0.53 32.44 -2.89
N ALA A 295 0.27 31.57 -3.51
CA ALA A 295 -0.12 30.74 -4.63
C ALA A 295 -0.02 29.25 -4.26
N TYR A 296 -0.87 28.45 -4.89
CA TYR A 296 -0.88 26.99 -4.78
C TYR A 296 -0.52 26.41 -6.13
N LEU A 297 0.50 25.58 -6.18
CA LEU A 297 1.02 24.98 -7.40
C LEU A 297 0.92 23.46 -7.35
N GLN A 298 0.69 22.84 -8.50
CA GLN A 298 0.63 21.39 -8.63
C GLN A 298 1.15 20.99 -10.01
N ALA A 299 2.09 20.07 -10.06
CA ALA A 299 2.53 19.45 -11.31
C ALA A 299 1.54 18.35 -11.71
N CYS A 300 1.43 18.12 -13.02
CA CYS A 300 0.54 17.10 -13.55
C CYS A 300 1.06 16.44 -14.83
N GLN A 301 0.62 15.19 -15.02
CA GLN A 301 0.82 14.37 -16.22
C GLN A 301 -0.47 13.60 -16.51
N LEU A 302 -0.49 12.83 -17.60
CA LEU A 302 -1.61 11.93 -17.90
C LEU A 302 -1.82 10.96 -16.72
N GLY A 303 -3.00 11.00 -16.10
CA GLY A 303 -3.41 10.16 -14.98
C GLY A 303 -2.75 10.46 -13.63
N ARG A 304 -1.85 11.47 -13.54
CA ARG A 304 -1.07 11.73 -12.33
C ARG A 304 -1.01 13.22 -11.95
N THR A 305 -1.03 13.48 -10.64
CA THR A 305 -0.82 14.81 -10.04
C THR A 305 0.27 14.73 -8.97
N SER A 306 0.87 15.88 -8.65
CA SER A 306 1.83 15.99 -7.55
C SER A 306 1.15 16.39 -6.24
N ASN A 307 1.93 16.46 -5.15
CA ASN A 307 1.55 17.27 -3.99
C ASN A 307 1.24 18.73 -4.40
N VAL A 308 0.39 19.40 -3.62
CA VAL A 308 0.17 20.84 -3.74
C VAL A 308 1.30 21.58 -3.02
N LEU A 309 2.09 22.34 -3.76
CA LEU A 309 3.12 23.22 -3.22
C LEU A 309 2.49 24.59 -2.90
N THR A 310 2.48 24.95 -1.61
CA THR A 310 2.07 26.30 -1.18
C THR A 310 3.26 27.24 -1.20
N VAL A 311 3.14 28.34 -1.92
CA VAL A 311 4.21 29.33 -2.10
C VAL A 311 3.73 30.70 -1.63
N ALA A 312 4.42 31.25 -0.64
CA ALA A 312 4.28 32.66 -0.27
C ALA A 312 5.34 33.48 -1.01
N ILE A 313 4.90 34.40 -1.87
CA ILE A 313 5.79 35.25 -2.65
C ILE A 313 6.25 36.42 -1.79
N GLN A 314 7.56 36.51 -1.56
CA GLN A 314 8.20 37.56 -0.76
C GLN A 314 8.51 38.78 -1.62
#